data_AF-A0A1Q6U3S7-F1
#
_entry.id   AF-A0A1Q6U3S7-F1
#
_cell.length_a   1.000
_cell.length_b   1.000
_cell.length_c   1.000
_cell.angle_alpha   90.00
_cell.angle_beta   90.00
_cell.angle_gamma   90.00
#
_symmetry.space_group_name_H-M   'P 1'
#
loop_
_entity.id
_entity.type
_entity.pdbx_description
1 polymer ?
#
loop_
_entity_poly.entity_id
_entity_poly.type
_entity_poly.pdbx_seq_one_letter_code
_entity_poly.pdbx_strand_id
1 'polypeptide(L)'
;MTVPSLMQNYQRQSYAVQLHKFYNELSQSLLRYQTERNAVNLSEAGLNSQDAFDELIESTFKVVSKCGEDMTPCLPDINEYKKMNGQSGLGMWTPRTNYVLASGAAISTCYHPKGEFLAEIYIDTNGRKGPNIVGRDFFSVYIYNNGIVDEYYTSAPLTKEQRDKNFNDYCINGDGVRWDGCFGKLLNDNWQMTY
;
A
#
# COMPACT_ATOMS: atom_id res chain seq x y z
N MET A 1 8.76 -28.23 -13.16
CA MET A 1 8.80 -27.32 -11.99
C MET A 1 9.43 -28.08 -10.83
N THR A 2 10.41 -27.48 -10.15
CA THR A 2 11.04 -28.08 -8.95
C THR A 2 10.28 -27.62 -7.69
N VAL A 3 10.29 -28.41 -6.62
CA VAL A 3 9.59 -28.07 -5.35
C VAL A 3 9.91 -26.64 -4.84
N PRO A 4 11.16 -26.14 -4.93
CA PRO A 4 11.48 -24.75 -4.58
C PRO A 4 10.76 -23.71 -5.44
N SER A 5 10.68 -23.92 -6.77
CA SER A 5 9.95 -22.99 -7.67
C SER A 5 8.45 -22.97 -7.42
N LEU A 6 7.87 -24.11 -7.04
CA LEU A 6 6.44 -24.20 -6.71
C LEU A 6 6.12 -23.43 -5.42
N MET A 7 6.98 -23.58 -4.40
CA MET A 7 6.79 -22.91 -3.11
C MET A 7 6.93 -21.39 -3.22
N GLN A 8 7.91 -20.91 -4.00
CA GLN A 8 8.06 -19.48 -4.28
C GLN A 8 6.84 -18.92 -5.02
N ASN A 9 6.32 -19.63 -6.01
CA ASN A 9 5.12 -19.21 -6.73
C ASN A 9 3.88 -19.16 -5.84
N TYR A 10 3.72 -20.16 -4.96
CA TYR A 10 2.62 -20.17 -3.99
C TYR A 10 2.69 -19.01 -3.01
N GLN A 11 3.88 -18.69 -2.49
CA GLN A 11 4.08 -17.54 -1.60
C GLN A 11 3.71 -16.22 -2.29
N ARG A 12 4.16 -16.00 -3.53
CA ARG A 12 3.80 -14.81 -4.33
C ARG A 12 2.29 -14.68 -4.52
N GLN A 13 1.61 -15.79 -4.80
CA GLN A 13 0.15 -15.82 -4.90
C GLN A 13 -0.51 -15.46 -3.57
N SER A 14 -0.01 -15.99 -2.45
CA SER A 14 -0.54 -15.67 -1.13
C SER A 14 -0.43 -14.18 -0.81
N TYR A 15 0.70 -13.54 -1.11
CA TYR A 15 0.90 -12.10 -0.88
C TYR A 15 -0.03 -11.26 -1.75
N ALA A 16 -0.14 -11.58 -3.04
CA ALA A 16 -1.04 -10.87 -3.95
C ALA A 16 -2.52 -10.99 -3.52
N VAL A 17 -2.96 -12.17 -3.07
CA VAL A 17 -4.32 -12.38 -2.54
C VAL A 17 -4.56 -11.55 -1.28
N GLN A 18 -3.58 -11.48 -0.38
CA GLN A 18 -3.69 -10.71 0.85
C GLN A 18 -3.74 -9.19 0.58
N LEU A 19 -2.96 -8.70 -0.38
CA LEU A 19 -3.02 -7.31 -0.85
C LEU A 19 -4.36 -7.01 -1.53
N HIS A 20 -4.87 -7.92 -2.36
CA HIS A 20 -6.16 -7.75 -3.03
C HIS A 20 -7.31 -7.64 -2.03
N LYS A 21 -7.28 -8.48 -0.99
CA LYS A 21 -8.25 -8.40 0.11
C LYS A 21 -8.20 -7.03 0.79
N PHE A 22 -7.00 -6.56 1.16
CA PHE A 22 -6.81 -5.24 1.75
C PHE A 22 -7.37 -4.12 0.86
N TYR A 23 -7.02 -4.13 -0.44
CA TYR A 23 -7.50 -3.16 -1.42
C TYR A 23 -9.02 -3.12 -1.53
N ASN A 24 -9.67 -4.28 -1.58
CA ASN A 24 -11.13 -4.36 -1.69
C ASN A 24 -11.81 -3.79 -0.43
N GLU A 25 -11.33 -4.15 0.76
CA GLU A 25 -11.85 -3.63 2.03
C GLU A 25 -11.67 -2.11 2.12
N LEU A 26 -10.48 -1.59 1.77
CA LEU A 26 -10.20 -0.16 1.74
C LEU A 26 -11.12 0.58 0.77
N SER A 27 -11.21 0.10 -0.49
CA SER A 27 -11.98 0.75 -1.55
C SER A 27 -13.48 0.81 -1.20
N GLN A 28 -14.01 -0.27 -0.63
CA GLN A 28 -15.40 -0.30 -0.16
C GLN A 28 -15.63 0.67 1.00
N SER A 29 -14.67 0.79 1.92
CA SER A 29 -14.77 1.72 3.04
C SER A 29 -14.70 3.18 2.60
N LEU A 30 -13.82 3.52 1.66
CA LEU A 30 -13.73 4.87 1.09
C LEU A 30 -15.03 5.29 0.40
N LEU A 31 -15.62 4.39 -0.41
CA LEU A 31 -16.91 4.63 -1.05
C LEU A 31 -18.02 4.85 -0.01
N ARG A 32 -18.06 4.02 1.03
CA ARG A 32 -19.02 4.16 2.14
C ARG A 32 -18.82 5.50 2.86
N TYR A 33 -17.58 5.84 3.18
CA TYR A 33 -17.21 7.07 3.88
C TYR A 33 -17.73 8.32 3.16
N GLN A 34 -17.55 8.36 1.84
CA GLN A 34 -18.09 9.43 0.99
C GLN A 34 -19.62 9.43 0.92
N THR A 35 -20.23 8.25 0.73
CA THR A 35 -21.68 8.12 0.53
C THR A 35 -22.47 8.46 1.79
N GLU A 36 -22.07 7.96 2.95
CA GLU A 36 -22.76 8.21 4.23
C GLU A 36 -22.76 9.68 4.62
N ARG A 37 -21.79 10.45 4.11
CA ARG A 37 -21.65 11.89 4.35
C ARG A 37 -22.23 12.74 3.23
N ASN A 38 -22.80 12.12 2.19
CA ASN A 38 -23.38 12.79 1.03
C ASN A 38 -22.41 13.82 0.41
N ALA A 39 -21.15 13.44 0.26
CA ALA A 39 -20.08 14.31 -0.23
C ALA A 39 -19.67 13.97 -1.67
N VAL A 40 -19.13 14.94 -2.41
CA VAL A 40 -18.69 14.71 -3.80
C VAL A 40 -17.29 14.09 -3.88
N ASN A 41 -16.49 14.21 -2.82
CA ASN A 41 -15.13 13.69 -2.70
C ASN A 41 -14.76 13.43 -1.22
N LEU A 42 -13.61 12.78 -1.00
CA LEU A 42 -13.17 12.38 0.35
C LEU A 42 -12.83 13.58 1.25
N SER A 43 -12.26 14.66 0.70
CA SER A 43 -11.97 15.86 1.49
C SER A 43 -13.24 16.54 1.99
N GLU A 44 -14.29 16.65 1.16
CA GLU A 44 -15.60 17.14 1.57
C GLU A 44 -16.26 16.19 2.57
N ALA A 45 -16.06 14.88 2.41
CA ALA A 45 -16.45 13.88 3.40
C ALA A 45 -15.64 14.00 4.72
N GLY A 46 -14.71 14.94 4.84
CA GLY A 46 -13.97 15.20 6.07
C GLY A 46 -12.73 14.33 6.25
N LEU A 47 -12.27 13.60 5.23
CA LEU A 47 -10.94 12.97 5.25
C LEU A 47 -9.89 14.07 5.00
N ASN A 48 -9.56 14.83 6.05
CA ASN A 48 -8.81 16.09 5.94
C ASN A 48 -7.64 16.22 6.94
N SER A 49 -7.35 15.17 7.71
CA SER A 49 -6.28 15.12 8.71
C SER A 49 -5.76 13.69 8.90
N GLN A 50 -4.61 13.55 9.55
CA GLN A 50 -4.11 12.24 9.97
C GLN A 50 -5.09 11.55 10.94
N ASP A 51 -5.68 12.29 11.87
CA ASP A 51 -6.66 11.74 12.83
C ASP A 51 -7.90 11.18 12.12
N ALA A 52 -8.47 11.92 11.15
CA ALA A 52 -9.60 11.44 10.36
C ALA A 52 -9.24 10.19 9.54
N PHE A 53 -8.00 10.12 9.06
CA PHE A 53 -7.52 8.94 8.33
C PHE A 53 -7.32 7.74 9.26
N ASP A 54 -6.77 7.96 10.45
CA ASP A 54 -6.64 6.92 11.48
C ASP A 54 -8.01 6.37 11.90
N GLU A 55 -9.01 7.23 12.11
CA GLU A 55 -10.39 6.80 12.40
C GLU A 55 -11.00 5.97 11.25
N LEU A 56 -10.74 6.35 10.00
CA LEU A 56 -11.15 5.56 8.84
C LEU A 56 -10.48 4.18 8.87
N ILE A 57 -9.18 4.11 9.13
CA ILE A 57 -8.42 2.85 9.16
C ILE A 57 -8.93 1.93 10.28
N GLU A 58 -9.12 2.46 11.48
CA GLU A 58 -9.61 1.72 12.65
C GLU A 58 -11.06 1.25 12.50
N SER A 59 -11.89 1.99 11.75
CA SER A 59 -13.26 1.56 11.42
C SER A 59 -13.34 0.61 10.22
N THR A 60 -12.31 0.60 9.36
CA THR A 60 -12.24 -0.27 8.17
C THR A 60 -11.69 -1.64 8.51
N PHE A 61 -10.58 -1.68 9.25
CA PHE A 61 -9.83 -2.89 9.49
C PHE A 61 -9.89 -3.31 10.96
N LYS A 62 -9.90 -4.62 11.20
CA LYS A 62 -9.72 -5.15 12.55
C LYS A 62 -8.27 -4.99 12.99
N VAL A 63 -8.01 -3.97 13.79
CA VAL A 63 -6.69 -3.66 14.36
C VAL A 63 -6.40 -4.60 15.55
N VAL A 64 -5.20 -5.20 15.55
CA VAL A 64 -4.64 -5.97 16.67
C VAL A 64 -3.78 -5.07 17.54
N SER A 65 -2.97 -4.21 16.90
CA SER A 65 -2.09 -3.26 17.59
C SER A 65 -2.01 -1.96 16.79
N LYS A 66 -2.05 -0.82 17.50
CA LYS A 66 -1.69 0.50 16.99
C LYS A 66 -0.32 0.87 17.57
N CYS A 67 0.67 1.03 16.70
CA CYS A 67 1.97 1.58 17.03
C CYS A 67 1.98 3.05 16.61
N GLY A 68 2.73 3.88 17.34
CA GLY A 68 2.86 5.31 17.04
C GLY A 68 3.62 5.54 15.73
N GLU A 69 4.44 6.58 15.70
CA GLU A 69 5.15 6.98 14.48
C GLU A 69 6.30 6.04 14.10
N ASP A 70 6.89 5.38 15.10
CA ASP A 70 7.94 4.38 14.90
C ASP A 70 7.38 3.12 14.24
N MET A 71 8.04 2.65 13.19
CA MET A 71 7.66 1.41 12.51
C MET A 71 7.68 0.22 13.48
N THR A 72 8.72 0.13 14.31
CA THR A 72 8.81 -0.87 15.37
C THR A 72 7.91 -0.48 16.55
N PRO A 73 7.08 -1.40 17.08
CA PRO A 73 7.12 -2.85 16.87
C PRO A 73 6.21 -3.42 15.78
N CYS A 74 5.35 -2.61 15.14
CA CYS A 74 4.34 -3.11 14.20
C CYS A 74 4.93 -3.67 12.90
N LEU A 75 5.90 -2.95 12.32
CA LEU A 75 6.64 -3.31 11.12
C LEU A 75 8.14 -3.51 11.47
N PRO A 76 8.88 -4.30 10.67
CA PRO A 76 10.34 -4.25 10.62
C PRO A 76 10.88 -2.82 10.48
N ASP A 77 12.13 -2.60 10.89
CA ASP A 77 12.81 -1.33 10.63
C ASP A 77 12.88 -1.07 9.12
N ILE A 78 12.82 0.20 8.71
CA ILE A 78 12.83 0.54 7.28
C ILE A 78 14.06 0.01 6.54
N ASN A 79 15.19 -0.15 7.23
CA ASN A 79 16.43 -0.66 6.65
C ASN A 79 16.42 -2.18 6.45
N GLU A 80 15.46 -2.90 7.04
CA GLU A 80 15.27 -4.34 6.84
C GLU A 80 14.58 -4.65 5.51
N TYR A 81 13.92 -3.66 4.91
CA TYR A 81 13.29 -3.82 3.62
C TYR A 81 14.29 -3.64 2.47
N LYS A 82 14.06 -4.41 1.41
CA LYS A 82 14.85 -4.36 0.18
C LYS A 82 13.98 -4.02 -1.01
N LYS A 83 14.55 -3.28 -1.95
CA LYS A 83 13.99 -3.08 -3.28
C LYS A 83 14.07 -4.37 -4.08
N MET A 84 13.31 -4.44 -5.19
CA MET A 84 13.35 -5.56 -6.14
C MET A 84 14.75 -5.82 -6.72
N ASN A 85 15.56 -4.77 -6.91
CA ASN A 85 16.94 -4.87 -7.38
C ASN A 85 17.94 -5.26 -6.27
N GLY A 86 17.46 -5.53 -5.04
CA GLY A 86 18.26 -5.95 -3.90
C GLY A 86 18.91 -4.82 -3.09
N GLN A 87 18.77 -3.56 -3.52
CA GLN A 87 19.28 -2.40 -2.78
C GLN A 87 18.44 -2.13 -1.52
N SER A 88 19.11 -1.62 -0.49
CA SER A 88 18.49 -1.05 0.71
C SER A 88 18.33 0.47 0.56
N GLY A 89 17.52 1.08 1.41
CA GLY A 89 17.24 2.51 1.39
C GLY A 89 15.91 2.81 0.72
N LEU A 90 14.84 2.64 1.49
CA LEU A 90 13.50 3.07 1.08
C LEU A 90 13.25 4.48 1.60
N GLY A 91 12.78 5.38 0.72
CA GLY A 91 12.25 6.65 1.17
C GLY A 91 10.77 6.51 1.48
N MET A 92 10.35 6.97 2.65
CA MET A 92 8.94 7.01 3.00
C MET A 92 8.62 8.36 3.67
N TRP A 93 7.41 8.90 3.52
CA TRP A 93 7.05 10.24 4.05
C TRP A 93 6.56 10.26 5.51
N THR A 94 7.10 11.11 6.39
CA THR A 94 6.68 11.22 7.81
C THR A 94 5.83 12.47 8.07
N PRO A 95 4.90 12.48 9.03
CA PRO A 95 4.60 11.46 10.05
C PRO A 95 3.71 10.31 9.55
N ARG A 96 3.62 9.23 10.34
CA ARG A 96 2.78 8.05 10.03
C ARG A 96 2.12 7.50 11.29
N THR A 97 1.07 6.72 11.10
CA THR A 97 0.56 5.82 12.14
C THR A 97 0.72 4.36 11.69
N ASN A 98 1.24 3.50 12.56
CA ASN A 98 1.57 2.12 12.23
C ASN A 98 0.59 1.14 12.87
N TYR A 99 0.20 0.08 12.17
CA TYR A 99 -0.79 -0.88 12.66
C TYR A 99 -0.39 -2.33 12.35
N VAL A 100 -0.78 -3.25 13.23
CA VAL A 100 -0.89 -4.69 12.92
C VAL A 100 -2.36 -5.03 12.80
N LEU A 101 -2.74 -5.66 11.69
CA LEU A 101 -4.11 -6.05 11.39
C LEU A 101 -4.34 -7.53 11.73
N ALA A 102 -5.59 -7.89 12.01
CA ALA A 102 -5.97 -9.28 12.30
C ALA A 102 -5.81 -10.22 11.09
N SER A 103 -5.68 -9.67 9.89
CA SER A 103 -5.31 -10.43 8.69
C SER A 103 -3.87 -10.95 8.72
N GLY A 104 -3.03 -10.44 9.63
CA GLY A 104 -1.59 -10.70 9.68
C GLY A 104 -0.76 -9.69 8.89
N ALA A 105 -1.39 -8.78 8.14
CA ALA A 105 -0.71 -7.66 7.49
C ALA A 105 -0.34 -6.58 8.52
N ALA A 106 0.74 -5.85 8.26
CA ALA A 106 1.11 -4.65 8.99
C ALA A 106 1.12 -3.46 8.03
N ILE A 107 0.62 -2.31 8.47
CA ILE A 107 0.46 -1.13 7.61
C ILE A 107 1.01 0.11 8.28
N SER A 108 1.43 1.06 7.45
CA SER A 108 1.86 2.40 7.87
C SER A 108 1.10 3.43 7.06
N THR A 109 0.35 4.32 7.71
CA THR A 109 -0.59 5.23 7.08
C THR A 109 -0.11 6.67 7.22
N CYS A 110 -0.20 7.45 6.14
CA CYS A 110 0.14 8.86 6.16
C CYS A 110 -0.88 9.68 5.39
N TYR A 111 -1.44 10.71 6.04
CA TYR A 111 -2.24 11.74 5.41
C TYR A 111 -1.36 12.94 5.06
N HIS A 112 -1.16 13.19 3.76
CA HIS A 112 -0.26 14.24 3.27
C HIS A 112 -0.68 14.73 1.87
N PRO A 113 -1.74 15.55 1.80
CA PRO A 113 -2.36 15.90 0.53
C PRO A 113 -1.40 16.65 -0.41
N LYS A 114 -1.40 16.25 -1.69
CA LYS A 114 -0.61 16.86 -2.76
C LYS A 114 -1.36 16.78 -4.09
N GLY A 115 -1.96 17.89 -4.51
CA GLY A 115 -2.82 17.89 -5.69
C GLY A 115 -4.09 17.07 -5.43
N GLU A 116 -4.38 16.08 -6.28
CA GLU A 116 -5.55 15.20 -6.12
C GLU A 116 -5.31 14.03 -5.19
N PHE A 117 -4.07 13.75 -4.83
CA PHE A 117 -3.70 12.72 -3.88
C PHE A 117 -3.87 13.22 -2.44
N LEU A 118 -4.40 12.39 -1.54
CA LEU A 118 -4.66 12.73 -0.14
C LEU A 118 -3.76 11.98 0.85
N ALA A 119 -3.59 10.68 0.66
CA ALA A 119 -2.98 9.82 1.67
C ALA A 119 -2.36 8.56 1.07
N GLU A 120 -1.21 8.14 1.60
CA GLU A 120 -0.53 6.91 1.21
C GLU A 120 -0.58 5.87 2.33
N ILE A 121 -0.61 4.60 1.93
CA ILE A 121 -0.47 3.48 2.85
C ILE A 121 0.66 2.59 2.35
N TYR A 122 1.57 2.27 3.25
CA TYR A 122 2.57 1.25 3.06
C TYR A 122 2.08 -0.04 3.71
N ILE A 123 2.08 -1.13 2.96
CA ILE A 123 1.44 -2.38 3.35
C ILE A 123 2.47 -3.49 3.27
N ASP A 124 2.76 -4.08 4.42
CA ASP A 124 3.38 -5.38 4.52
C ASP A 124 2.29 -6.45 4.65
N THR A 125 2.13 -7.29 3.63
CA THR A 125 1.07 -8.31 3.53
C THR A 125 1.26 -9.50 4.46
N ASN A 126 2.47 -9.76 4.95
CA ASN A 126 2.79 -10.87 5.87
C ASN A 126 3.39 -10.37 7.20
N GLY A 127 3.48 -9.05 7.38
CA GLY A 127 3.87 -8.39 8.61
C GLY A 127 5.36 -8.56 8.88
N ARG A 128 5.76 -8.86 10.12
CA ARG A 128 7.19 -9.04 10.44
C ARG A 128 7.85 -10.28 9.84
N LYS A 129 7.10 -11.07 9.06
CA LYS A 129 7.64 -12.26 8.41
C LYS A 129 8.31 -11.80 7.13
N GLY A 130 9.55 -12.24 6.90
CA GLY A 130 10.21 -11.95 5.64
C GLY A 130 9.44 -12.51 4.42
N PRO A 131 9.85 -12.14 3.20
CA PRO A 131 11.17 -11.59 2.88
C PRO A 131 11.41 -10.09 3.07
N ASN A 132 10.39 -9.26 3.36
CA ASN A 132 10.49 -7.79 3.45
C ASN A 132 11.04 -7.16 2.16
N ILE A 133 10.44 -7.53 1.02
CA ILE A 133 10.85 -7.06 -0.32
C ILE A 133 9.69 -6.29 -0.95
N VAL A 134 10.01 -5.08 -1.41
CA VAL A 134 9.14 -4.25 -2.24
C VAL A 134 8.61 -5.06 -3.43
N GLY A 135 7.31 -5.05 -3.67
CA GLY A 135 6.70 -5.80 -4.77
C GLY A 135 6.58 -7.31 -4.51
N ARG A 136 6.94 -7.80 -3.32
CA ARG A 136 6.69 -9.18 -2.89
C ARG A 136 5.68 -9.21 -1.78
N ASP A 137 6.05 -8.64 -0.65
CA ASP A 137 5.21 -8.55 0.54
C ASP A 137 5.02 -7.11 0.98
N PHE A 138 5.89 -6.17 0.56
CA PHE A 138 5.78 -4.75 0.88
C PHE A 138 5.36 -3.90 -0.34
N PHE A 139 4.33 -3.06 -0.18
CA PHE A 139 3.73 -2.26 -1.25
C PHE A 139 3.36 -0.86 -0.79
N SER A 140 3.31 0.10 -1.73
CA SER A 140 2.72 1.42 -1.55
C SER A 140 1.39 1.50 -2.29
N VAL A 141 0.37 2.09 -1.66
CA VAL A 141 -0.90 2.45 -2.31
C VAL A 141 -1.25 3.90 -2.03
N TYR A 142 -1.87 4.56 -2.99
CA TYR A 142 -2.17 5.99 -2.95
C TYR A 142 -3.67 6.22 -3.06
N ILE A 143 -4.23 7.02 -2.15
CA ILE A 143 -5.64 7.36 -2.09
C ILE A 143 -5.85 8.75 -2.67
N TYR A 144 -6.71 8.83 -3.68
CA TYR A 144 -7.07 10.07 -4.36
C TYR A 144 -8.36 10.64 -3.82
N ASN A 145 -8.52 11.96 -3.93
CA ASN A 145 -9.66 12.69 -3.41
C ASN A 145 -10.99 12.21 -4.01
N ASN A 146 -10.97 11.69 -5.23
CA ASN A 146 -12.13 11.07 -5.89
C ASN A 146 -12.49 9.66 -5.38
N GLY A 147 -11.84 9.16 -4.33
CA GLY A 147 -12.11 7.85 -3.73
C GLY A 147 -11.35 6.68 -4.36
N ILE A 148 -10.55 6.92 -5.40
CA ILE A 148 -9.81 5.87 -6.11
C ILE A 148 -8.51 5.56 -5.37
N VAL A 149 -8.21 4.26 -5.23
CA VAL A 149 -6.92 3.76 -4.76
C VAL A 149 -6.10 3.31 -5.97
N ASP A 150 -4.93 3.88 -6.15
CA ASP A 150 -4.05 3.64 -7.30
C ASP A 150 -2.57 3.80 -6.94
N GLU A 151 -1.69 3.78 -7.94
CA GLU A 151 -0.26 4.07 -7.82
C GLU A 151 0.01 5.58 -7.77
N TYR A 152 1.21 6.00 -7.32
CA TYR A 152 1.58 7.41 -7.29
C TYR A 152 1.61 8.06 -8.68
N TYR A 153 0.76 9.06 -8.86
CA TYR A 153 0.67 9.92 -10.03
C TYR A 153 -0.02 11.25 -9.69
N THR A 154 -0.19 12.14 -10.67
CA THR A 154 -0.85 13.45 -10.47
C THR A 154 -2.35 13.35 -10.21
N SER A 155 -3.01 12.33 -10.76
CA SER A 155 -4.46 12.11 -10.70
C SER A 155 -4.77 10.62 -10.91
N ALA A 156 -5.97 10.20 -10.53
CA ALA A 156 -6.45 8.82 -10.71
C ALA A 156 -7.84 8.78 -11.39
N PRO A 157 -8.19 7.68 -12.10
CA PRO A 157 -7.41 6.46 -12.25
C PRO A 157 -6.25 6.64 -13.24
N LEU A 158 -5.14 5.94 -12.98
CA LEU A 158 -4.03 5.86 -13.93
C LEU A 158 -4.40 4.95 -15.11
N THR A 159 -3.82 5.22 -16.27
CA THR A 159 -3.88 4.29 -17.41
C THR A 159 -2.98 3.08 -17.17
N LYS A 160 -3.21 2.01 -17.94
CA LYS A 160 -2.36 0.81 -17.87
C LYS A 160 -0.90 1.15 -18.18
N GLU A 161 -0.68 1.99 -19.19
CA GLU A 161 0.64 2.42 -19.64
C GLU A 161 1.37 3.24 -18.58
N GLN A 162 0.67 4.11 -17.84
CA GLN A 162 1.26 4.87 -16.74
C GLN A 162 1.69 3.95 -15.60
N ARG A 163 0.85 2.98 -15.22
CA ARG A 163 1.19 1.98 -14.20
C ARG A 163 2.37 1.11 -14.61
N ASP A 164 2.38 0.61 -15.85
CA ASP A 164 3.49 -0.20 -16.37
C ASP A 164 4.79 0.62 -16.48
N LYS A 165 4.70 1.91 -16.81
CA LYS A 165 5.85 2.82 -16.79
C LYS A 165 6.41 2.99 -15.37
N ASN A 166 5.56 3.30 -14.39
CA ASN A 166 5.98 3.42 -12.99
C ASN A 166 6.59 2.11 -12.47
N PHE A 167 6.02 0.96 -12.83
CA PHE A 167 6.57 -0.35 -12.49
C PHE A 167 8.00 -0.54 -13.03
N ASN A 168 8.22 -0.25 -14.30
CA ASN A 168 9.54 -0.41 -14.90
C ASN A 168 10.54 0.61 -14.37
N ASP A 169 10.15 1.88 -14.25
CA ASP A 169 11.06 2.97 -13.87
C ASP A 169 11.41 2.93 -12.37
N TYR A 170 10.46 2.56 -11.49
CA TYR A 170 10.62 2.72 -10.03
C TYR A 170 10.55 1.40 -9.25
N CYS A 171 9.64 0.49 -9.57
CA CYS A 171 9.53 -0.77 -8.82
C CYS A 171 10.72 -1.70 -9.12
N ILE A 172 11.00 -1.92 -10.41
CA ILE A 172 12.08 -2.83 -10.86
C ILE A 172 13.45 -2.12 -10.86
N ASN A 173 13.53 -0.93 -11.46
CA ASN A 173 14.79 -0.24 -11.67
C ASN A 173 15.05 0.90 -10.67
N GLY A 174 14.19 1.09 -9.67
CA GLY A 174 14.24 2.25 -8.77
C GLY A 174 15.59 2.45 -8.12
N ASP A 175 16.16 3.63 -8.35
CA ASP A 175 17.37 4.12 -7.68
C ASP A 175 17.01 5.07 -6.52
N GLY A 176 18.01 5.41 -5.71
CA GLY A 176 17.85 6.36 -4.60
C GLY A 176 16.71 5.99 -3.65
N VAL A 177 15.71 6.87 -3.52
CA VAL A 177 14.60 6.73 -2.57
C VAL A 177 13.28 6.25 -3.19
N ARG A 178 13.20 6.08 -4.51
CA ARG A 178 11.97 5.63 -5.21
C ARG A 178 11.91 4.10 -5.27
N TRP A 179 10.71 3.56 -5.08
CA TRP A 179 10.45 2.12 -5.00
C TRP A 179 8.97 1.76 -5.22
N ASP A 180 8.12 2.76 -5.44
CA ASP A 180 6.72 2.67 -5.84
C ASP A 180 6.54 2.02 -7.22
N GLY A 181 5.31 1.73 -7.65
CA GLY A 181 5.01 1.17 -8.98
C GLY A 181 4.62 -0.30 -9.00
N CYS A 182 4.95 -1.07 -7.94
CA CYS A 182 4.68 -2.51 -7.90
C CYS A 182 3.19 -2.83 -7.77
N PHE A 183 2.44 -1.96 -7.08
CA PHE A 183 1.00 -2.14 -6.87
C PHE A 183 0.23 -1.90 -8.17
N GLY A 184 0.55 -0.83 -8.90
CA GLY A 184 -0.06 -0.55 -10.20
C GLY A 184 0.08 -1.72 -11.19
N LYS A 185 1.21 -2.45 -11.14
CA LYS A 185 1.40 -3.65 -11.96
C LYS A 185 0.43 -4.77 -11.61
N LEU A 186 0.15 -5.01 -10.32
CA LEU A 186 -0.82 -6.01 -9.89
C LEU A 186 -2.25 -5.65 -10.30
N LEU A 187 -2.61 -4.36 -10.28
CA LEU A 187 -3.90 -3.89 -10.81
C LEU A 187 -4.05 -4.22 -12.30
N ASN A 188 -2.99 -4.02 -13.10
CA ASN A 188 -2.99 -4.34 -14.54
C ASN A 188 -3.07 -5.84 -14.81
N ASP A 189 -2.42 -6.65 -13.98
CA ASP A 189 -2.21 -8.09 -14.18
C ASP A 189 -3.28 -8.95 -13.46
N ASN A 190 -4.44 -8.38 -13.11
CA ASN A 190 -5.52 -9.07 -12.41
C ASN A 190 -5.06 -9.77 -11.11
N TRP A 191 -4.25 -9.08 -10.32
CA TRP A 191 -3.69 -9.57 -9.04
C TRP A 191 -2.80 -10.81 -9.19
N GLN A 192 -2.21 -11.01 -10.36
CA GLN A 192 -1.18 -12.03 -10.58
C GLN A 192 0.21 -11.39 -10.48
N MET A 193 1.01 -11.86 -9.54
CA MET A 193 2.39 -11.43 -9.40
C MET A 193 3.28 -12.20 -10.38
N THR A 194 3.52 -11.61 -11.56
CA THR A 194 4.26 -12.20 -12.67
C THR A 194 5.76 -11.86 -12.67
N TYR A 195 6.17 -10.95 -11.80
CA TYR A 195 7.55 -10.49 -11.63
C TYR A 195 8.21 -11.15 -10.41
#